data_AF-A0A7S1GBG7-F1
#
_entry.id   AF-A0A7S1GBG7-F1
#
_cell.length_a   1.000
_cell.length_b   1.000
_cell.length_c   1.000
_cell.angle_alpha   90.00
_cell.angle_beta   90.00
_cell.angle_gamma   90.00
#
_symmetry.space_group_name_H-M   'P 1'
#
loop_
_entity.id
_entity.type
_entity.pdbx_description
1 polymer ?
#
loop_
_entity_poly.entity_id
_entity_poly.type
_entity_poly.pdbx_seq_one_letter_code
_entity_poly.pdbx_strand_id
1 'polypeptide(L)'
;QQRLRQLEAAALPVTDAAYTVVTHCFDRALVFLHKMPVVWEAYLKHMMASRRVTATRRAFDRALQSLPLTQHDRIWPLYIEFVTDLGVRETACRVWRRYLKYDPARREEYVEFLLEAAEEEDAEGGGDGGDGDGD
;
A
#
# COMPACT_ATOMS: atom_id res chain seq x y z
N GLN A 1 -26.26 -18.24 11.72
CA GLN A 1 -26.00 -18.24 10.26
C GLN A 1 -25.43 -16.93 9.71
N GLN A 2 -25.66 -15.77 10.36
CA GLN A 2 -25.14 -14.46 9.90
C GLN A 2 -23.61 -14.29 9.96
N ARG A 3 -22.94 -14.91 10.94
CA ARG A 3 -21.46 -14.84 11.08
C ARG A 3 -20.69 -15.59 9.99
N LEU A 4 -21.25 -16.64 9.40
CA LEU A 4 -20.58 -17.41 8.34
C LEU A 4 -20.53 -16.61 7.03
N ARG A 5 -21.59 -15.86 6.70
CA ARG A 5 -21.58 -14.93 5.56
C ARG A 5 -20.56 -13.81 5.68
N GLN A 6 -20.27 -13.35 6.91
CA GLN A 6 -19.24 -12.33 7.14
C GLN A 6 -17.82 -12.88 6.93
N LEU A 7 -17.61 -14.17 7.16
CA LEU A 7 -16.31 -14.81 6.93
C LEU A 7 -16.14 -15.20 5.45
N GLU A 8 -17.22 -15.59 4.77
CA GLU A 8 -17.21 -15.79 3.30
C GLU A 8 -17.00 -14.48 2.54
N ALA A 9 -17.39 -13.34 3.13
CA ALA A 9 -17.11 -12.02 2.57
C ALA A 9 -15.60 -11.69 2.48
N ALA A 10 -14.75 -12.38 3.24
CA ALA A 10 -13.29 -12.23 3.19
C ALA A 10 -12.67 -12.86 1.92
N ALA A 11 -13.44 -13.64 1.15
CA ALA A 11 -13.03 -14.24 -0.11
C ALA A 11 -13.86 -13.75 -1.31
N LEU A 12 -14.50 -12.58 -1.19
CA LEU A 12 -15.19 -11.99 -2.34
C LEU A 12 -14.18 -11.48 -3.36
N PRO A 13 -14.44 -11.65 -4.67
CA PRO A 13 -13.59 -11.12 -5.72
C PRO A 13 -13.30 -9.64 -5.48
N VAL A 14 -12.08 -9.22 -5.76
CA VAL A 14 -11.62 -7.82 -5.69
C VAL A 14 -12.53 -6.85 -6.49
N THR A 15 -13.29 -7.39 -7.45
CA THR A 15 -14.25 -6.68 -8.31
C THR A 15 -15.68 -6.60 -7.75
N ASP A 16 -15.95 -7.15 -6.58
CA ASP A 16 -17.30 -7.16 -5.99
C ASP A 16 -17.82 -5.73 -5.75
N ALA A 17 -19.09 -5.52 -6.08
CA ALA A 17 -19.83 -4.29 -5.78
C ALA A 17 -19.76 -3.92 -4.28
N ALA A 18 -19.57 -4.91 -3.39
CA ALA A 18 -19.35 -4.69 -1.96
C ALA A 18 -18.20 -3.71 -1.68
N TYR A 19 -17.07 -3.80 -2.39
CA TYR A 19 -15.96 -2.86 -2.22
C TYR A 19 -16.37 -1.42 -2.55
N THR A 20 -17.16 -1.24 -3.61
CA THR A 20 -17.64 0.08 -4.04
C THR A 20 -18.61 0.68 -3.02
N VAL A 21 -19.55 -0.12 -2.48
CA VAL A 21 -20.51 0.35 -1.47
C VAL A 21 -19.77 0.82 -0.20
N VAL A 22 -18.81 0.03 0.27
CA VAL A 22 -18.01 0.38 1.46
C VAL A 22 -17.16 1.62 1.20
N THR A 23 -16.51 1.72 0.04
CA THR A 23 -15.74 2.92 -0.35
C THR A 23 -16.62 4.17 -0.38
N HIS A 24 -17.82 4.09 -0.95
CA HIS A 24 -18.77 5.21 -0.96
C HIS A 24 -19.23 5.60 0.44
N CYS A 25 -19.41 4.63 1.35
CA CYS A 25 -19.72 4.90 2.75
C CYS A 25 -18.59 5.69 3.43
N PHE A 26 -17.34 5.26 3.24
CA PHE A 26 -16.18 5.98 3.75
C PHE A 26 -16.02 7.38 3.15
N ASP A 27 -16.17 7.54 1.83
CA ASP A 27 -16.06 8.85 1.19
C ASP A 27 -17.10 9.83 1.78
N ARG A 28 -18.33 9.38 2.04
CA ARG A 28 -19.36 10.20 2.71
C ARG A 28 -19.00 10.51 4.17
N ALA A 29 -18.48 9.54 4.91
CA ALA A 29 -18.08 9.74 6.30
C ALA A 29 -16.91 10.73 6.41
N LEU A 30 -15.93 10.63 5.51
CA LEU A 30 -14.75 11.49 5.47
C LEU A 30 -15.07 12.95 5.17
N VAL A 31 -16.21 13.27 4.53
CA VAL A 31 -16.67 14.67 4.39
C VAL A 31 -16.76 15.37 5.76
N PHE A 32 -17.23 14.65 6.79
CA PHE A 32 -17.40 15.21 8.13
C PHE A 32 -16.25 14.82 9.07
N LEU A 33 -15.59 13.68 8.84
CA LEU A 33 -14.61 13.08 9.74
C LEU A 33 -13.16 13.17 9.22
N HIS A 34 -12.86 14.07 8.27
CA HIS A 34 -11.55 14.16 7.62
C HIS A 34 -10.36 14.42 8.55
N LYS A 35 -10.58 14.86 9.80
CA LYS A 35 -9.53 15.07 10.81
C LYS A 35 -9.29 13.86 11.72
N MET A 36 -10.04 12.78 11.57
CA MET A 36 -9.98 11.61 12.46
C MET A 36 -9.04 10.53 11.87
N PRO A 37 -7.86 10.28 12.46
CA PRO A 37 -6.88 9.34 11.91
C PRO A 37 -7.38 7.90 11.88
N VAL A 38 -8.15 7.48 12.89
CA VAL A 38 -8.71 6.12 12.98
C VAL A 38 -9.61 5.78 11.78
N VAL A 39 -10.40 6.76 11.31
CA VAL A 39 -11.29 6.57 10.15
C VAL A 39 -10.46 6.46 8.87
N TRP A 40 -9.40 7.26 8.74
CA TRP A 40 -8.47 7.17 7.62
C TRP A 40 -7.74 5.83 7.59
N GLU A 41 -7.25 5.32 8.72
CA GLU A 41 -6.60 4.01 8.78
C GLU A 41 -7.53 2.89 8.33
N ALA A 42 -8.78 2.88 8.81
CA ALA A 42 -9.78 1.89 8.38
C ALA A 42 -10.06 1.98 6.88
N TYR A 43 -10.20 3.20 6.35
CA TYR A 43 -10.40 3.43 4.92
C TYR A 43 -9.20 2.97 4.08
N LEU A 44 -7.97 3.30 4.50
CA LEU A 44 -6.75 2.94 3.78
C LEU A 44 -6.53 1.43 3.75
N LYS A 45 -6.77 0.73 4.87
CA LYS A 45 -6.73 -0.74 4.92
C LYS A 45 -7.75 -1.37 3.96
N HIS A 46 -8.98 -0.83 3.92
CA HIS A 46 -9.99 -1.26 2.95
C HIS A 46 -9.53 -1.02 1.51
N MET A 47 -8.90 0.13 1.23
CA MET A 47 -8.36 0.44 -0.10
C MET A 47 -7.23 -0.50 -0.51
N MET A 48 -6.30 -0.83 0.41
CA MET A 48 -5.23 -1.81 0.18
C MET A 48 -5.80 -3.18 -0.20
N ALA A 49 -6.84 -3.66 0.51
CA ALA A 49 -7.52 -4.91 0.20
C ALA A 49 -8.20 -4.91 -1.18
N SER A 50 -8.69 -3.75 -1.64
CA SER A 50 -9.34 -3.61 -2.95
C SER A 50 -8.38 -3.70 -4.15
N ARG A 51 -7.05 -3.79 -3.93
CA ARG A 51 -5.98 -3.86 -4.96
C ARG A 51 -6.04 -2.77 -6.06
N ARG A 52 -6.79 -1.68 -5.86
CA ARG A 52 -6.86 -0.55 -6.80
C ARG A 52 -5.70 0.40 -6.53
N VAL A 53 -4.55 0.12 -7.14
CA VAL A 53 -3.27 0.79 -6.85
C VAL A 53 -3.36 2.32 -6.93
N THR A 54 -3.81 2.86 -8.06
CA THR A 54 -3.89 4.32 -8.28
C THR A 54 -4.85 5.00 -7.30
N ALA A 55 -5.99 4.38 -7.01
CA ALA A 55 -6.98 4.93 -6.09
C ALA A 55 -6.46 4.89 -4.65
N THR A 56 -5.78 3.81 -4.26
CA THR A 56 -5.17 3.64 -2.94
C THR A 56 -4.06 4.68 -2.70
N ARG A 57 -3.18 4.90 -3.67
CA ARG A 57 -2.16 5.97 -3.59
C ARG A 57 -2.78 7.36 -3.39
N ARG A 58 -3.82 7.68 -4.18
CA ARG A 58 -4.56 8.95 -4.02
C ARG A 58 -5.22 9.05 -2.64
N ALA A 59 -5.75 7.94 -2.09
CA ALA A 59 -6.32 7.91 -0.76
C ALA A 59 -5.25 8.21 0.32
N PHE A 60 -4.05 7.62 0.23
CA PHE A 60 -2.93 7.92 1.12
C PHE A 60 -2.54 9.40 1.06
N ASP A 61 -2.41 9.96 -0.14
CA ASP A 61 -2.09 11.39 -0.29
C ASP A 61 -3.19 12.28 0.28
N ARG A 62 -4.48 11.94 0.07
CA ARG A 62 -5.61 12.66 0.69
C ARG A 62 -5.55 12.59 2.22
N ALA A 63 -5.20 11.44 2.79
CA ALA A 63 -5.09 11.26 4.23
C ALA A 63 -3.99 12.18 4.82
N LEU A 64 -2.80 12.18 4.21
CA LEU A 64 -1.68 13.02 4.65
C LEU A 64 -1.97 14.53 4.50
N GLN A 65 -2.75 14.93 3.50
CA GLN A 65 -3.20 16.32 3.36
C GLN A 65 -4.27 16.71 4.38
N SER A 66 -5.12 15.76 4.76
CA SER A 66 -6.27 16.02 5.64
C SER A 66 -5.87 16.03 7.12
N LEU A 67 -4.92 15.17 7.51
CA LEU A 67 -4.49 14.98 8.90
C LEU A 67 -3.37 15.94 9.31
N PRO A 68 -3.33 16.38 10.58
CA PRO A 68 -2.18 17.09 11.14
C PRO A 68 -0.90 16.26 11.05
N LEU A 69 0.25 16.94 10.90
CA LEU A 69 1.57 16.31 10.77
C LEU A 69 1.93 15.37 11.94
N THR A 70 1.41 15.65 13.14
CA THR A 70 1.60 14.84 14.34
C THR A 70 0.88 13.48 14.31
N GLN A 71 0.06 13.23 13.28
CA GLN A 71 -0.68 11.97 13.08
C GLN A 71 -0.19 11.20 11.85
N HIS A 72 0.82 11.71 11.15
CA HIS A 72 1.35 11.07 9.94
C HIS A 72 2.11 9.78 10.27
N ASP A 73 2.64 9.67 11.49
CA ASP A 73 3.23 8.46 12.08
C ASP A 73 2.31 7.23 12.00
N ARG A 74 0.99 7.43 11.99
CA ARG A 74 -0.01 6.36 11.87
C ARG A 74 -0.27 5.92 10.42
N ILE A 75 -0.04 6.82 9.46
CA ILE A 75 -0.36 6.61 8.04
C ILE A 75 0.85 6.09 7.27
N TRP A 76 2.04 6.57 7.60
CA TRP A 76 3.26 6.20 6.90
C TRP A 76 3.58 4.70 6.93
N PRO A 77 3.51 3.99 8.07
CA PRO A 77 3.76 2.55 8.11
C PRO A 77 2.83 1.77 7.18
N LEU A 78 1.54 2.12 7.15
CA LEU A 78 0.56 1.51 6.23
C LEU A 78 0.89 1.81 4.76
N TYR A 79 1.42 3.00 4.47
CA TYR A 79 1.79 3.35 3.11
C TYR A 79 3.06 2.59 2.68
N ILE A 80 4.04 2.45 3.56
CA ILE A 80 5.24 1.65 3.32
C ILE A 80 4.85 0.18 3.05
N GLU A 81 4.06 -0.42 3.94
CA GLU A 81 3.51 -1.78 3.77
C GLU A 81 2.86 -1.95 2.39
N PHE A 82 1.96 -1.02 2.02
CA PHE A 82 1.29 -1.05 0.72
C PHE A 82 2.24 -1.00 -0.48
N VAL A 83 3.31 -0.19 -0.45
CA VAL A 83 4.22 -0.07 -1.61
C VAL A 83 5.20 -1.22 -1.70
N THR A 84 5.57 -1.82 -0.57
CA THR A 84 6.35 -3.05 -0.51
C THR A 84 5.54 -4.21 -1.10
N ASP A 85 4.29 -4.37 -0.66
CA ASP A 85 3.36 -5.39 -1.19
C ASP A 85 3.01 -5.23 -2.67
N LEU A 86 3.14 -4.00 -3.20
CA LEU A 86 2.88 -3.71 -4.61
C LEU A 86 3.98 -4.25 -5.53
N GLY A 87 5.21 -4.44 -5.05
CA GLY A 87 6.34 -4.92 -5.84
C GLY A 87 6.85 -3.95 -6.92
N VAL A 88 6.35 -2.70 -6.97
CA VAL A 88 6.80 -1.70 -7.96
C VAL A 88 7.91 -0.85 -7.37
N ARG A 89 9.15 -1.27 -7.60
CA ARG A 89 10.38 -0.67 -7.03
C ARG A 89 10.44 0.85 -7.18
N GLU A 90 10.19 1.38 -8.38
CA GLU A 90 10.27 2.83 -8.61
C GLU A 90 9.24 3.60 -7.74
N THR A 91 8.04 3.05 -7.58
CA THR A 91 7.00 3.66 -6.74
C THR A 91 7.37 3.57 -5.27
N ALA A 92 7.84 2.41 -4.80
CA ALA A 92 8.28 2.21 -3.43
C ALA A 92 9.44 3.16 -3.06
N CYS A 93 10.49 3.25 -3.89
CA CYS A 93 11.61 4.18 -3.69
C CYS A 93 11.18 5.66 -3.64
N ARG A 94 10.19 6.06 -4.44
CA ARG A 94 9.66 7.44 -4.38
C ARG A 94 8.93 7.71 -3.06
N VAL A 95 8.15 6.76 -2.57
CA VAL A 95 7.40 6.90 -1.32
C VAL A 95 8.33 6.86 -0.11
N TRP A 96 9.27 5.92 -0.07
CA TRP A 96 10.32 5.84 0.95
C TRP A 96 11.13 7.13 1.07
N ARG A 97 11.59 7.70 -0.06
CA ARG A 97 12.30 8.99 -0.05
C ARG A 97 11.45 10.13 0.51
N ARG A 98 10.12 10.08 0.33
CA ARG A 98 9.21 11.07 0.93
C ARG A 98 9.04 10.82 2.43
N TYR A 99 8.98 9.56 2.85
CA TYR A 99 8.90 9.18 4.25
C TYR A 99 10.16 9.58 5.03
N LEU A 100 11.36 9.36 4.48
CA LEU A 100 12.63 9.76 5.12
C LEU A 100 12.79 11.27 5.29
N LYS A 101 12.13 12.09 4.47
CA LYS A 101 12.08 13.55 4.70
C LYS A 101 11.24 13.91 5.93
N TYR A 102 10.28 13.06 6.28
CA TYR A 102 9.43 13.21 7.48
C TYR A 102 10.13 12.63 8.72
N ASP A 103 10.64 11.40 8.63
CA ASP A 103 11.34 10.71 9.70
C ASP A 103 12.68 10.13 9.21
N PRO A 104 13.79 10.87 9.36
CA PRO A 104 15.11 10.41 8.97
C PRO A 104 15.64 9.22 9.79
N ALA A 105 15.05 8.92 10.95
CA ALA A 105 15.50 7.80 11.80
C ALA A 105 15.26 6.44 11.13
N ARG A 106 14.29 6.36 10.22
CA ARG A 106 13.89 5.14 9.50
C ARG A 106 14.79 4.79 8.31
N ARG A 107 15.99 5.40 8.24
CA ARG A 107 16.95 5.19 7.15
C ARG A 107 17.43 3.74 7.05
N GLU A 108 17.52 3.04 8.17
CA GLU A 108 17.99 1.66 8.22
C GLU A 108 17.00 0.74 7.51
N GLU A 109 15.71 0.85 7.82
CA GLU A 109 14.63 0.11 7.14
C GLU A 109 14.60 0.38 5.62
N TYR A 110 14.91 1.62 5.18
CA TYR A 110 15.00 1.91 3.75
C TYR A 110 16.21 1.23 3.09
N VAL A 111 17.34 1.13 3.78
CA VAL A 111 18.52 0.43 3.27
C VAL A 111 18.25 -1.07 3.16
N GLU A 112 17.61 -1.67 4.18
CA GLU A 112 17.19 -3.08 4.14
C GLU A 112 16.29 -3.35 2.94
N PHE A 113 15.25 -2.53 2.74
CA PHE A 113 14.37 -2.62 1.56
C PHE A 113 15.14 -2.56 0.23
N LEU A 114 16.17 -1.70 0.12
CA LEU A 114 16.97 -1.59 -1.11
C LEU A 114 17.89 -2.80 -1.34
N LEU A 115 18.40 -3.41 -0.27
CA LEU A 115 19.24 -4.60 -0.36
C LEU A 115 18.41 -5.80 -0.81
N GLU A 116 17.25 -6.02 -0.19
CA GLU A 116 16.31 -7.08 -0.60
C GLU A 116 15.92 -6.93 -2.07
N ALA A 117 15.57 -5.71 -2.50
CA ALA A 117 15.23 -5.44 -3.89
C ALA A 117 16.40 -5.60 -4.87
N ALA A 118 17.65 -5.51 -4.43
CA ALA A 118 18.83 -5.74 -5.28
C ALA A 118 19.12 -7.24 -5.44
N GLU A 119 18.96 -8.02 -4.36
CA GLU A 119 19.11 -9.48 -4.41
C GLU A 119 18.10 -10.14 -5.35
N GLU A 120 16.86 -9.64 -5.39
CA GLU A 120 15.83 -10.10 -6.33
C GLU A 120 16.22 -9.87 -7.80
N GLU A 121 16.82 -8.71 -8.13
CA GLU A 121 17.27 -8.39 -9.49
C GLU A 121 18.45 -9.27 -9.94
N ASP A 122 19.40 -9.52 -9.04
CA ASP A 122 20.55 -10.39 -9.30
C ASP A 122 20.10 -11.85 -9.53
N ALA A 123 19.05 -12.31 -8.84
CA ALA A 123 18.47 -13.64 -9.01
C ALA A 123 17.73 -13.81 -10.35
N GLU A 124 17.04 -12.77 -10.83
CA GLU A 124 16.32 -12.80 -12.12
C GLU A 124 17.27 -12.63 -13.33
N GLY A 125 18.41 -11.96 -13.17
CA GLY A 125 19.39 -11.70 -14.24
C GLY A 125 20.31 -12.88 -14.59
N GLY A 126 20.30 -13.97 -13.82
CA GLY A 126 21.20 -15.13 -14.00
C GLY A 126 20.72 -16.24 -14.96
N GLY A 127 19.58 -16.05 -15.64
CA GLY A 127 18.90 -17.11 -16.39
C GLY A 127 19.12 -17.18 -17.90
N ASP A 128 19.83 -16.25 -18.53
CA ASP A 128 20.00 -16.21 -20.00
C ASP A 128 21.46 -16.52 -20.40
N GLY A 129 21.76 -17.80 -20.61
CA GLY A 129 23.13 -18.23 -20.92
C GLY A 129 23.25 -19.66 -21.44
N GLY A 130 22.22 -20.18 -22.12
CA GLY A 130 22.25 -21.57 -22.58
C GLY A 130 21.29 -21.85 -23.72
N ASP A 131 21.58 -21.34 -24.91
CA ASP A 131 21.27 -22.03 -26.16
C ASP A 131 22.52 -21.95 -27.05
N GLY A 132 23.46 -22.85 -26.73
CA GLY A 132 24.48 -23.27 -27.66
C GLY A 132 23.98 -24.51 -28.39
N ASP A 133 23.55 -24.32 -29.64
CA ASP A 133 23.58 -25.33 -30.69
C ASP A 133 24.27 -24.63 -31.88
N GLY A 134 25.48 -24.97 -32.33
CA GLY A 134 26.08 -26.30 -32.36
C GLY A 134 25.82 -26.93 -33.73
N ASP A 135 26.76 -26.66 -34.66
CA ASP A 135 26.95 -27.23 -36.01
C ASP A 135 26.17 -26.63 -37.19
#